data_AF-A0A2T1EQE1-F1
#
_entry.id   AF-A0A2T1EQE1-F1
#
_cell.length_a   1.000
_cell.length_b   1.000
_cell.length_c   1.000
_cell.angle_alpha   90.00
_cell.angle_beta   90.00
_cell.angle_gamma   90.00
#
_symmetry.space_group_name_H-M   'P 1'
#
loop_
_entity.id
_entity.type
_entity.pdbx_description
1 polymer ?
#
loop_
_entity_poly.entity_id
_entity_poly.type
_entity_poly.pdbx_seq_one_letter_code
_entity_poly.pdbx_strand_id
1 'polypeptide(L)'
;MPKNLSSAIQTGPLSVGNVVSASLRIYRDHFKSYFGLALIGYLWLLVPIYGWAKYSAISALISRLAFGEVSEHPETVSDARSQVNPRMWSFFGAGILTSLIFFGASFVGGIAIAILGAGAGAIFGQNYVIIAAFLVVAVIAFFIIYIRIISRLLIVELPLAMENNLTASSAISRSWELTKGSVGRIQWIVFVGILVSLPITIVVQIIATIVQVVLSAVLGAESGIFYLVYYLLILPFSFGSGALVTPFWQAMKAIIYYDLRSRKEGLGLQMRDAKRK
;
A
#
# COMPACT_ATOMS: atom_id res chain seq x y z
N MET A 1 -2.28 -9.93 -29.43
CA MET A 1 -3.17 -10.90 -28.76
C MET A 1 -2.80 -10.97 -27.28
N PRO A 2 -3.66 -10.54 -26.35
CA PRO A 2 -3.38 -10.68 -24.94
C PRO A 2 -3.44 -12.18 -24.56
N LYS A 3 -2.34 -12.71 -24.04
CA LYS A 3 -2.22 -14.09 -23.58
C LYS A 3 -3.12 -14.26 -22.34
N ASN A 4 -4.18 -15.08 -22.43
CA ASN A 4 -5.18 -15.39 -21.38
C ASN A 4 -4.60 -15.33 -19.97
N LEU A 5 -5.00 -14.32 -19.17
CA LEU A 5 -4.66 -14.19 -17.75
C LEU A 5 -5.14 -15.43 -16.97
N SER A 6 -6.28 -16.00 -17.35
CA SER A 6 -6.80 -17.28 -16.86
C SER A 6 -5.82 -18.46 -16.98
N SER A 7 -4.99 -18.54 -18.03
CA SER A 7 -4.07 -19.69 -18.21
C SER A 7 -2.91 -19.70 -17.20
N ALA A 8 -2.50 -18.54 -16.69
CA ALA A 8 -1.48 -18.43 -15.64
C ALA A 8 -2.06 -18.60 -14.22
N ILE A 9 -3.40 -18.50 -14.09
CA ILE A 9 -4.14 -18.60 -12.83
C ILE A 9 -4.72 -20.02 -12.62
N GLN A 10 -4.63 -20.89 -13.64
CA GLN A 10 -5.21 -22.23 -13.57
C GLN A 10 -4.46 -23.17 -12.60
N THR A 11 -5.22 -23.56 -11.56
CA THR A 11 -5.13 -24.81 -10.77
C THR A 11 -3.99 -25.00 -9.76
N GLY A 12 -3.50 -23.94 -9.14
CA GLY A 12 -2.65 -24.04 -7.95
C GLY A 12 -2.79 -22.82 -7.03
N PRO A 13 -2.45 -22.91 -5.73
CA PRO A 13 -2.44 -21.73 -4.88
C PRO A 13 -1.48 -20.69 -5.48
N LEU A 14 -1.97 -19.48 -5.81
CA LEU A 14 -1.14 -18.41 -6.38
C LEU A 14 0.12 -18.22 -5.51
N SER A 15 1.27 -18.65 -6.02
CA SER A 15 2.54 -18.53 -5.31
C SER A 15 2.87 -17.06 -5.10
N VAL A 16 3.65 -16.75 -4.07
CA VAL A 16 4.06 -15.37 -3.75
C VAL A 16 4.67 -14.69 -4.99
N GLY A 17 5.54 -15.40 -5.72
CA GLY A 17 6.16 -14.92 -6.94
C GLY A 17 5.18 -14.68 -8.09
N ASN A 18 4.14 -15.52 -8.22
CA ASN A 18 3.12 -15.36 -9.26
C ASN A 18 2.31 -14.08 -9.05
N VAL A 19 1.97 -13.74 -7.80
CA VAL A 19 1.23 -12.51 -7.48
C VAL A 19 2.03 -11.28 -7.88
N VAL A 20 3.31 -11.20 -7.50
CA VAL A 20 4.16 -10.06 -7.83
C VAL A 20 4.41 -9.95 -9.34
N SER A 21 4.69 -11.07 -10.00
CA SER A 21 4.91 -11.11 -11.45
C SER A 21 3.66 -10.71 -12.24
N ALA A 22 2.49 -11.18 -11.80
CA ALA A 22 1.21 -10.78 -12.40
C ALA A 22 0.92 -9.29 -12.18
N SER A 23 1.23 -8.76 -10.99
CA SER A 23 1.07 -7.33 -10.68
C SER A 23 1.92 -6.46 -11.60
N LEU A 24 3.21 -6.83 -11.79
CA LEU A 24 4.11 -6.16 -12.72
C LEU A 24 3.63 -6.26 -14.16
N ARG A 25 3.10 -7.42 -14.57
CA ARG A 25 2.55 -7.61 -15.91
C ARG A 25 1.34 -6.71 -16.16
N ILE A 26 0.36 -6.69 -15.25
CA ILE A 26 -0.82 -5.81 -15.36
C ILE A 26 -0.39 -4.35 -15.45
N TYR A 27 0.54 -3.93 -14.58
CA TYR A 27 1.03 -2.56 -14.59
C TYR A 27 1.75 -2.24 -15.90
N ARG A 28 2.66 -3.10 -16.36
CA ARG A 28 3.41 -2.90 -17.60
C ARG A 28 2.48 -2.80 -18.81
N ASP A 29 1.50 -3.69 -18.89
CA ASP A 29 0.56 -3.76 -20.02
C ASP A 29 -0.34 -2.48 -20.08
N HIS A 30 -0.55 -1.80 -18.94
CA HIS A 30 -1.33 -0.56 -18.83
C HIS A 30 -0.51 0.67 -18.37
N PHE A 31 0.81 0.65 -18.59
CA PHE A 31 1.76 1.58 -17.98
C PHE A 31 1.35 3.05 -18.12
N LYS A 32 1.08 3.51 -19.35
CA LYS A 32 0.75 4.91 -19.65
C LYS A 32 -0.48 5.39 -18.87
N SER A 33 -1.53 4.56 -18.82
CA SER A 33 -2.78 4.90 -18.16
C SER A 33 -2.59 4.95 -16.64
N TYR A 34 -2.02 3.89 -16.05
CA TYR A 34 -1.88 3.82 -14.60
C TYR A 34 -0.84 4.80 -14.05
N PHE A 35 0.28 4.98 -14.75
CA PHE A 35 1.27 6.00 -14.40
C PHE A 35 0.68 7.40 -14.50
N GLY A 36 -0.06 7.72 -15.58
CA GLY A 36 -0.72 9.02 -15.73
C GLY A 36 -1.75 9.29 -14.64
N LEU A 37 -2.57 8.29 -14.30
CA LEU A 37 -3.49 8.36 -13.16
C LEU A 37 -2.75 8.62 -11.85
N ALA A 38 -1.71 7.84 -11.56
CA ALA A 38 -0.93 7.98 -10.34
C ALA A 38 -0.28 9.36 -10.27
N LEU A 39 0.32 9.85 -11.35
CA LEU A 39 0.95 11.18 -11.41
C LEU A 39 -0.06 12.29 -11.10
N ILE A 40 -1.25 12.25 -11.70
CA ILE A 40 -2.35 13.17 -11.37
C ILE A 40 -2.71 13.05 -9.88
N GLY A 41 -2.79 11.83 -9.35
CA GLY A 41 -3.00 11.57 -7.92
C GLY A 41 -1.95 12.24 -7.03
N TYR A 42 -0.66 12.10 -7.36
CA TYR A 42 0.42 12.74 -6.61
C TYR A 42 0.34 14.26 -6.66
N LEU A 43 0.00 14.86 -7.82
CA LEU A 43 -0.21 16.29 -7.92
C LEU A 43 -1.33 16.81 -7.00
N TRP A 44 -2.39 16.01 -6.80
CA TRP A 44 -3.45 16.34 -5.83
C TRP A 44 -2.95 16.37 -4.38
N LEU A 45 -1.85 15.70 -4.02
CA LEU A 45 -1.33 15.74 -2.64
C LEU A 45 -0.94 17.15 -2.18
N LEU A 46 -0.65 18.06 -3.13
CA LEU A 46 -0.35 19.47 -2.84
C LEU A 46 -1.55 20.25 -2.31
N VAL A 47 -2.78 19.76 -2.55
CA VAL A 47 -4.01 20.37 -2.07
C VAL A 47 -4.49 19.62 -0.83
N PRO A 48 -4.42 20.22 0.38
CA PRO A 48 -4.83 19.55 1.60
C PRO A 48 -6.30 19.10 1.56
N ILE A 49 -6.60 18.02 2.28
CA ILE A 49 -7.95 17.46 2.48
C ILE A 49 -8.61 16.99 1.19
N TYR A 50 -9.05 17.91 0.31
CA TYR A 50 -9.69 17.58 -0.96
C TYR A 50 -8.75 16.79 -1.87
N GLY A 51 -7.51 17.24 -2.00
CA GLY A 51 -6.53 16.58 -2.83
C GLY A 51 -6.10 15.23 -2.27
N TRP A 52 -6.05 15.08 -0.94
CA TRP A 52 -5.82 13.79 -0.29
C TRP A 52 -6.98 12.82 -0.53
N ALA A 53 -8.22 13.29 -0.46
CA ALA A 53 -9.39 12.50 -0.84
C ALA A 53 -9.34 12.08 -2.32
N LYS A 54 -8.91 12.99 -3.21
CA LYS A 54 -8.72 12.68 -4.63
C LYS A 54 -7.59 11.67 -4.88
N TYR A 55 -6.47 11.78 -4.17
CA TYR A 55 -5.39 10.81 -4.24
C TYR A 55 -5.86 9.41 -3.80
N SER A 56 -6.59 9.32 -2.69
CA SER A 56 -7.16 8.05 -2.21
C SER A 56 -8.16 7.45 -3.21
N ALA A 57 -9.02 8.27 -3.80
CA ALA A 57 -9.94 7.85 -4.84
C ALA A 57 -9.21 7.37 -6.10
N ILE A 58 -8.16 8.07 -6.55
CA ILE A 58 -7.36 7.66 -7.71
C ILE A 58 -6.59 6.36 -7.44
N SER A 59 -6.07 6.18 -6.22
CA SER A 59 -5.42 4.94 -5.80
C SER A 59 -6.39 3.75 -5.86
N ALA A 60 -7.60 3.93 -5.31
CA ALA A 60 -8.67 2.93 -5.39
C ALA A 60 -9.15 2.67 -6.83
N LEU A 61 -9.19 3.71 -7.67
CA LEU A 61 -9.51 3.60 -9.09
C LEU A 61 -8.52 2.68 -9.82
N ILE A 62 -7.21 2.86 -9.59
CA ILE A 62 -6.19 1.98 -10.21
C ILE A 62 -6.36 0.54 -9.71
N SER A 63 -6.63 0.35 -8.43
CA SER A 63 -6.93 -0.96 -7.84
C SER A 63 -8.17 -1.63 -8.47
N ARG A 64 -9.24 -0.86 -8.71
CA ARG A 64 -10.45 -1.34 -9.37
C ARG A 64 -10.20 -1.75 -10.83
N LEU A 65 -9.47 -0.93 -11.58
CA LEU A 65 -9.09 -1.25 -12.95
C LEU A 65 -8.26 -2.54 -13.00
N ALA A 66 -7.25 -2.67 -12.12
CA ALA A 66 -6.43 -3.88 -12.04
C ALA A 66 -7.26 -5.10 -11.61
N PHE A 67 -8.25 -4.93 -10.73
CA PHE A 67 -9.18 -6.01 -10.37
C PHE A 67 -10.04 -6.46 -11.55
N GLY A 68 -10.50 -5.53 -12.39
CA GLY A 68 -11.21 -5.82 -13.62
C GLY A 68 -10.39 -6.68 -14.59
N GLU A 69 -9.10 -6.35 -14.75
CA GLU A 69 -8.15 -7.14 -15.55
C GLU A 69 -8.01 -8.58 -15.02
N VAL A 70 -7.83 -8.74 -13.70
CA VAL A 70 -7.70 -10.08 -13.07
C VAL A 70 -9.00 -10.87 -13.17
N SER A 71 -10.14 -10.19 -13.07
CA SER A 71 -11.46 -10.79 -13.13
C SER A 71 -11.93 -11.07 -14.56
N GLU A 72 -11.11 -10.75 -15.57
CA GLU A 72 -11.44 -10.83 -17.00
C GLU A 72 -12.72 -10.06 -17.37
N HIS A 73 -12.98 -8.96 -16.65
CA HIS A 73 -14.04 -7.99 -16.90
C HIS A 73 -13.40 -6.59 -16.86
N PRO A 74 -12.61 -6.23 -17.89
CA PRO A 74 -11.91 -4.95 -17.91
C PRO A 74 -12.92 -3.80 -17.97
N GLU A 75 -12.72 -2.80 -17.13
CA GLU A 75 -13.52 -1.57 -17.10
C GLU A 75 -12.75 -0.43 -17.76
N THR A 76 -13.44 0.48 -18.45
CA THR A 76 -12.77 1.69 -18.93
C THR A 76 -12.45 2.63 -17.78
N VAL A 77 -11.45 3.48 -17.96
CA VAL A 77 -11.10 4.51 -16.95
C VAL A 77 -12.28 5.43 -16.66
N SER A 78 -13.11 5.74 -17.67
CA SER A 78 -14.29 6.59 -17.50
C SER A 78 -15.35 5.92 -16.62
N ASP A 79 -15.66 4.66 -16.91
CA ASP A 79 -16.66 3.89 -16.17
C ASP A 79 -16.22 3.73 -14.72
N ALA A 80 -14.97 3.31 -14.49
CA ALA A 80 -14.44 3.15 -13.15
C ALA A 80 -14.39 4.48 -12.37
N ARG A 81 -14.09 5.62 -13.04
CA ARG A 81 -14.16 6.96 -12.41
C ARG A 81 -15.57 7.32 -11.99
N SER A 82 -16.59 7.00 -12.79
CA SER A 82 -17.98 7.31 -12.45
C SER A 82 -18.46 6.59 -11.17
N GLN A 83 -17.88 5.42 -10.89
CA GLN A 83 -18.18 4.64 -9.69
C GLN A 83 -17.39 5.11 -8.46
N VAL A 84 -16.12 5.49 -8.65
CA VAL A 84 -15.18 5.80 -7.56
C VAL A 84 -15.28 7.26 -7.09
N ASN A 85 -15.39 8.22 -8.02
CA ASN A 85 -15.37 9.65 -7.69
C ASN A 85 -16.49 10.10 -6.74
N PRO A 86 -17.76 9.65 -6.88
CA PRO A 86 -18.83 10.05 -5.97
C PRO A 86 -18.56 9.61 -4.52
N ARG A 87 -17.78 8.54 -4.34
CA ARG A 87 -17.45 7.94 -3.04
C ARG A 87 -16.07 8.40 -2.52
N MET A 88 -15.47 9.46 -3.08
CA MET A 88 -14.12 9.92 -2.69
C MET A 88 -13.97 10.15 -1.18
N TRP A 89 -15.02 10.67 -0.53
CA TRP A 89 -15.03 10.94 0.91
C TRP A 89 -15.04 9.66 1.74
N SER A 90 -15.66 8.59 1.24
CA SER A 90 -15.61 7.28 1.89
C SER A 90 -14.19 6.71 1.82
N PHE A 91 -13.48 6.85 0.70
CA PHE A 91 -12.07 6.45 0.58
C PHE A 91 -11.18 7.28 1.51
N PHE A 92 -11.43 8.59 1.59
CA PHE A 92 -10.71 9.46 2.52
C PHE A 92 -10.95 9.07 3.98
N GLY A 93 -12.21 8.82 4.36
CA GLY A 93 -12.57 8.34 5.70
C GLY A 93 -11.95 6.98 6.03
N ALA A 94 -11.89 6.06 5.07
CA ALA A 94 -11.20 4.78 5.23
C ALA A 94 -9.69 4.97 5.41
N GLY A 95 -9.08 5.91 4.68
CA GLY A 95 -7.69 6.30 4.84
C GLY A 95 -7.42 6.88 6.23
N ILE A 96 -8.24 7.82 6.72
CA ILE A 96 -8.12 8.40 8.07
C ILE A 96 -8.25 7.31 9.13
N LEU A 97 -9.26 6.45 9.03
CA LEU A 97 -9.51 5.42 10.03
C LEU A 97 -8.37 4.39 10.07
N THR A 98 -7.86 4.01 8.90
CA THR A 98 -6.67 3.13 8.79
C THR A 98 -5.44 3.78 9.40
N SER A 99 -5.19 5.07 9.12
CA SER A 99 -4.09 5.83 9.71
C SER A 99 -4.23 5.96 11.23
N LEU A 100 -5.44 6.17 11.74
CA LEU A 100 -5.70 6.25 13.18
C LEU A 100 -5.44 4.92 13.88
N ILE A 101 -5.80 3.79 13.25
CA ILE A 101 -5.49 2.45 13.77
C ILE A 101 -3.97 2.24 13.82
N PHE A 102 -3.24 2.60 12.76
CA PHE A 102 -1.77 2.49 12.76
C PHE A 102 -1.12 3.38 13.80
N PHE A 103 -1.56 4.63 13.92
CA PHE A 103 -1.09 5.55 14.93
C PHE A 103 -1.38 5.04 16.34
N GLY A 104 -2.60 4.59 16.61
CA GLY A 104 -2.99 4.00 17.90
C GLY A 104 -2.17 2.77 18.25
N ALA A 105 -1.95 1.87 17.29
CA ALA A 105 -1.10 0.69 17.49
C ALA A 105 0.36 1.07 17.79
N SER A 106 0.93 2.04 17.07
CA SER A 106 2.28 2.56 17.34
C SER A 106 2.38 3.26 18.69
N PHE A 107 1.37 4.04 19.08
CA PHE A 107 1.32 4.74 20.35
C PHE A 107 1.26 3.76 21.54
N VAL A 108 0.33 2.80 21.49
CA VAL A 108 0.22 1.75 22.51
C VAL A 108 1.49 0.91 22.58
N GLY A 109 2.05 0.52 21.43
CA GLY A 109 3.30 -0.22 21.38
C GLY A 109 4.49 0.55 21.97
N GLY A 110 4.60 1.85 21.67
CA GLY A 110 5.63 2.72 22.22
C GLY A 110 5.52 2.86 23.74
N ILE A 111 4.31 3.06 24.26
CA ILE A 111 4.06 3.08 25.72
C ILE A 111 4.44 1.73 26.34
N ALA A 112 4.02 0.62 25.74
CA ALA A 112 4.34 -0.71 26.25
C ALA A 112 5.87 -0.94 26.32
N ILE A 113 6.60 -0.59 25.27
CA ILE A 113 8.07 -0.69 25.23
C ILE A 113 8.72 0.22 26.28
N ALA A 114 8.21 1.45 26.47
CA ALA A 114 8.73 2.37 27.48
C ALA A 114 8.53 1.83 28.91
N ILE A 115 7.35 1.27 29.21
CA ILE A 115 7.05 0.64 30.50
C ILE A 115 7.96 -0.57 30.71
N LEU A 116 8.11 -1.42 29.69
CA LEU A 116 9.01 -2.58 29.74
C LEU A 116 10.46 -2.16 29.96
N GLY A 117 10.91 -1.06 29.34
CA GLY A 117 12.26 -0.52 29.52
C GLY A 117 12.49 0.02 30.93
N ALA A 118 11.54 0.77 31.47
CA ALA A 118 11.61 1.27 32.85
C ALA A 118 11.62 0.11 33.87
N GLY A 119 10.75 -0.88 33.69
CA GLY A 119 10.70 -2.08 34.53
C GLY A 119 11.98 -2.91 34.46
N ALA A 120 12.53 -3.10 33.26
CA ALA A 120 13.82 -3.77 33.07
C ALA A 120 14.96 -3.00 33.75
N GLY A 121 14.97 -1.66 33.67
CA GLY A 121 15.93 -0.83 34.38
C GLY A 121 15.84 -0.97 35.91
N ALA A 122 14.63 -1.05 36.44
CA ALA A 122 14.40 -1.26 37.87
C ALA A 122 14.88 -2.64 38.36
N ILE A 123 14.77 -3.68 37.53
CA ILE A 123 15.13 -5.08 37.88
C ILE A 123 16.63 -5.34 37.67
N PHE A 124 17.16 -4.93 36.52
CA PHE A 124 18.52 -5.26 36.09
C PHE A 124 19.55 -4.16 36.37
N GLY A 125 19.13 -3.03 36.93
CA GLY A 125 20.00 -1.93 37.33
C GLY A 125 20.82 -1.38 36.15
N GLN A 126 22.14 -1.30 36.31
CA GLN A 126 23.05 -0.77 35.28
C GLN A 126 23.54 -1.84 34.28
N ASN A 127 22.93 -3.02 34.25
CA ASN A 127 23.29 -4.03 33.26
C ASN A 127 22.62 -3.74 31.90
N TYR A 128 23.15 -2.71 31.20
CA TYR A 128 22.60 -2.23 29.94
C TYR A 128 22.54 -3.29 28.84
N VAL A 129 23.43 -4.29 28.89
CA VAL A 129 23.43 -5.39 27.91
C VAL A 129 22.17 -6.23 28.03
N ILE A 130 21.78 -6.60 29.26
CA ILE A 130 20.56 -7.38 29.51
C ILE A 130 19.31 -6.55 29.17
N ILE A 131 19.29 -5.28 29.56
CA ILE A 131 18.17 -4.36 29.27
C ILE A 131 17.99 -4.19 27.76
N ALA A 132 19.09 -3.96 27.03
CA ALA A 132 19.06 -3.83 25.57
C ALA A 132 18.56 -5.12 24.90
N ALA A 133 19.08 -6.29 25.31
CA ALA A 133 18.63 -7.57 24.78
C ALA A 133 17.12 -7.79 25.01
N PHE A 134 16.63 -7.49 26.21
CA PHE A 134 15.21 -7.55 26.54
C PHE A 134 14.36 -6.61 25.67
N LEU A 135 14.80 -5.36 25.49
CA LEU A 135 14.09 -4.38 24.66
C LEU A 135 14.09 -4.75 23.18
N VAL A 136 15.18 -5.33 22.67
CA VAL A 136 15.22 -5.84 21.29
C VAL A 136 14.14 -6.90 21.08
N VAL A 137 13.98 -7.84 22.02
CA VAL A 137 12.91 -8.85 21.94
C VAL A 137 11.53 -8.20 21.97
N ALA A 138 11.30 -7.22 22.85
CA ALA A 138 10.04 -6.49 22.92
C ALA A 138 9.73 -5.73 21.62
N VAL A 139 10.73 -5.09 21.02
CA VAL A 139 10.63 -4.39 19.73
C VAL A 139 10.30 -5.37 18.61
N ILE A 140 10.97 -6.52 18.54
CA ILE A 140 10.69 -7.57 17.56
C ILE A 140 9.24 -8.06 17.70
N ALA A 141 8.80 -8.34 18.94
CA ALA A 141 7.42 -8.76 19.20
C ALA A 141 6.40 -7.70 18.75
N PHE A 142 6.66 -6.43 19.04
CA PHE A 142 5.86 -5.32 18.56
C PHE A 142 5.80 -5.28 17.03
N PHE A 143 6.93 -5.39 16.34
CA PHE A 143 6.96 -5.41 14.87
C PHE A 143 6.18 -6.59 14.28
N ILE A 144 6.25 -7.78 14.90
CA ILE A 144 5.46 -8.94 14.47
C ILE A 144 3.96 -8.61 14.55
N ILE A 145 3.50 -8.02 15.66
CA ILE A 145 2.10 -7.63 15.84
C ILE A 145 1.72 -6.53 14.83
N TYR A 146 2.57 -5.52 14.67
CA TYR A 146 2.33 -4.37 13.81
C TYR A 146 2.20 -4.78 12.33
N ILE A 147 3.11 -5.63 11.84
CA ILE A 147 3.05 -6.14 10.45
C ILE A 147 1.81 -7.02 10.24
N ARG A 148 1.33 -7.73 11.28
CA ARG A 148 0.05 -8.44 11.18
C ARG A 148 -1.09 -7.46 10.98
N ILE A 149 -1.14 -6.34 11.71
CA ILE A 149 -2.17 -5.30 11.52
C ILE A 149 -2.11 -4.71 10.11
N ILE A 150 -0.92 -4.38 9.61
CA ILE A 150 -0.74 -3.88 8.22
C ILE A 150 -1.35 -4.85 7.21
N SER A 151 -1.04 -6.14 7.35
CA SER A 151 -1.55 -7.17 6.43
C SER A 151 -3.08 -7.28 6.45
N ARG A 152 -3.71 -6.99 7.59
CA ARG A 152 -5.18 -7.00 7.74
C ARG A 152 -5.86 -5.82 7.08
N LEU A 153 -5.19 -4.67 7.02
CA LEU A 153 -5.73 -3.41 6.51
C LEU A 153 -5.24 -3.10 5.08
N LEU A 154 -4.36 -3.93 4.53
CA LEU A 154 -3.74 -3.71 3.22
C LEU A 154 -4.74 -3.52 2.08
N ILE A 155 -5.87 -4.24 2.11
CA ILE A 155 -6.83 -4.31 1.00
C ILE A 155 -8.09 -3.46 1.23
N VAL A 156 -8.17 -2.63 2.28
CA VAL A 156 -9.40 -1.88 2.67
C VAL A 156 -10.02 -1.08 1.52
N GLU A 157 -9.19 -0.54 0.63
CA GLU A 157 -9.62 0.22 -0.55
C GLU A 157 -10.46 -0.62 -1.53
N LEU A 158 -10.19 -1.92 -1.65
CA LEU A 158 -10.81 -2.80 -2.66
C LEU A 158 -12.26 -3.16 -2.36
N PRO A 159 -12.63 -3.62 -1.14
CA PRO A 159 -14.04 -3.77 -0.77
C PRO A 159 -14.82 -2.49 -1.02
N LEU A 160 -14.28 -1.33 -0.64
CA LEU A 160 -14.98 -0.05 -0.81
C LEU A 160 -15.17 0.35 -2.28
N ALA A 161 -14.20 -0.01 -3.14
CA ALA A 161 -14.25 0.25 -4.57
C ALA A 161 -15.13 -0.73 -5.35
N MET A 162 -15.24 -1.98 -4.89
CA MET A 162 -15.91 -3.07 -5.64
C MET A 162 -17.27 -3.46 -5.08
N GLU A 163 -17.48 -3.35 -3.78
CA GLU A 163 -18.72 -3.76 -3.11
C GLU A 163 -19.62 -2.52 -2.93
N ASN A 164 -20.92 -2.68 -3.23
CA ASN A 164 -21.87 -1.58 -3.14
C ASN A 164 -22.22 -1.26 -1.69
N ASN A 165 -22.46 0.02 -1.41
CA ASN A 165 -22.98 0.52 -0.12
C ASN A 165 -22.11 0.21 1.12
N LEU A 166 -20.81 -0.07 0.96
CA LEU A 166 -19.91 -0.14 2.10
C LEU A 166 -19.53 1.25 2.61
N THR A 167 -19.52 1.40 3.93
CA THR A 167 -18.90 2.54 4.62
C THR A 167 -17.42 2.26 4.89
N ALA A 168 -16.68 3.29 5.30
CA ALA A 168 -15.26 3.16 5.64
C ALA A 168 -14.98 2.09 6.74
N SER A 169 -15.79 2.06 7.79
CA SER A 169 -15.64 1.08 8.89
C SER A 169 -16.01 -0.34 8.44
N SER A 170 -17.08 -0.49 7.66
CA SER A 170 -17.48 -1.78 7.08
C SER A 170 -16.39 -2.34 6.16
N ALA A 171 -15.73 -1.49 5.36
CA ALA A 171 -14.61 -1.90 4.50
C ALA A 171 -13.40 -2.41 5.30
N ILE A 172 -13.12 -1.84 6.48
CA ILE A 172 -12.08 -2.33 7.40
C ILE A 172 -12.43 -3.71 7.95
N SER A 173 -13.66 -3.89 8.45
CA SER A 173 -14.12 -5.19 8.94
C SER A 173 -14.01 -6.25 7.84
N ARG A 174 -14.45 -5.89 6.63
CA ARG A 174 -14.40 -6.75 5.45
C ARG A 174 -12.97 -7.14 5.07
N SER A 175 -12.04 -6.18 5.05
CA SER A 175 -10.61 -6.44 4.84
C SER A 175 -10.04 -7.39 5.91
N TRP A 176 -10.41 -7.17 7.17
CA TRP A 176 -10.00 -8.02 8.28
C TRP A 176 -10.49 -9.46 8.13
N GLU A 177 -11.75 -9.65 7.75
CA GLU A 177 -12.34 -10.96 7.50
C GLU A 177 -11.68 -11.69 6.33
N LEU A 178 -11.53 -11.01 5.20
CA LEU A 178 -10.93 -11.59 3.98
C LEU A 178 -9.48 -12.00 4.19
N THR A 179 -8.72 -11.30 5.03
CA THR A 179 -7.33 -11.62 5.32
C THR A 179 -7.14 -12.74 6.37
N LYS A 180 -8.21 -13.20 7.06
CA LYS A 180 -8.12 -14.29 8.07
C LYS A 180 -7.56 -15.58 7.46
N GLY A 181 -6.55 -16.17 8.11
CA GLY A 181 -5.89 -17.39 7.64
C GLY A 181 -4.86 -17.21 6.52
N SER A 182 -4.68 -15.99 5.99
CA SER A 182 -3.72 -15.72 4.89
C SER A 182 -2.66 -14.67 5.22
N VAL A 183 -2.55 -14.24 6.49
CA VAL A 183 -1.65 -13.16 6.93
C VAL A 183 -0.19 -13.43 6.53
N GLY A 184 0.35 -14.62 6.84
CA GLY A 184 1.75 -14.95 6.51
C GLY A 184 2.04 -14.90 5.01
N ARG A 185 1.10 -15.34 4.17
CA ARG A 185 1.24 -15.27 2.72
C ARG A 185 1.19 -13.82 2.22
N ILE A 186 0.30 -13.00 2.76
CA ILE A 186 0.24 -11.56 2.44
C ILE A 186 1.55 -10.88 2.84
N GLN A 187 2.11 -11.20 4.01
CA GLN A 187 3.39 -10.66 4.47
C GLN A 187 4.51 -10.98 3.49
N TRP A 188 4.61 -12.23 3.00
CA TRP A 188 5.60 -12.60 2.00
C TRP A 188 5.38 -11.89 0.66
N ILE A 189 4.15 -11.73 0.21
CA ILE A 189 3.82 -10.97 -1.00
C ILE A 189 4.25 -9.51 -0.86
N VAL A 190 3.88 -8.87 0.26
CA VAL A 190 4.28 -7.49 0.56
C VAL A 190 5.79 -7.38 0.66
N PHE A 191 6.48 -8.32 1.30
CA PHE A 191 7.93 -8.33 1.40
C PHE A 191 8.60 -8.36 0.02
N VAL A 192 8.18 -9.27 -0.87
CA VAL A 192 8.69 -9.30 -2.24
C VAL A 192 8.32 -8.01 -2.99
N GLY A 193 7.12 -7.46 -2.77
CA GLY A 193 6.73 -6.16 -3.32
C GLY A 193 7.62 -5.01 -2.87
N ILE A 194 8.04 -4.99 -1.59
CA ILE A 194 9.03 -4.03 -1.07
C ILE A 194 10.34 -4.20 -1.86
N LEU A 195 10.86 -5.41 -1.97
CA LEU A 195 12.12 -5.68 -2.69
C LEU A 195 12.07 -5.19 -4.14
N VAL A 196 10.95 -5.35 -4.83
CA VAL A 196 10.75 -4.86 -6.21
C VAL A 196 10.75 -3.32 -6.26
N SER A 197 10.23 -2.65 -5.23
CA SER A 197 10.21 -1.18 -5.16
C SER A 197 11.53 -0.56 -4.70
N LEU A 198 12.42 -1.32 -4.02
CA LEU A 198 13.65 -0.80 -3.44
C LEU A 198 14.59 -0.10 -4.45
N PRO A 199 14.87 -0.63 -5.65
CA PRO A 199 15.79 0.02 -6.58
C PRO A 199 15.36 1.45 -6.93
N ILE A 200 14.05 1.67 -7.13
CA ILE A 200 13.50 2.99 -7.44
C ILE A 200 13.70 3.93 -6.26
N THR A 201 13.36 3.50 -5.05
CA THR A 201 13.51 4.32 -3.84
C THR A 201 14.99 4.64 -3.56
N ILE A 202 15.89 3.68 -3.76
CA ILE A 202 17.34 3.87 -3.56
C ILE A 202 17.87 4.93 -4.55
N VAL A 203 17.51 4.84 -5.83
CA VAL A 203 17.93 5.84 -6.83
C VAL A 203 17.46 7.23 -6.46
N VAL A 204 16.20 7.38 -6.05
CA VAL A 204 15.64 8.68 -5.64
C VAL A 204 16.34 9.22 -4.40
N GLN A 205 16.67 8.36 -3.43
CA GLN A 205 17.40 8.77 -2.23
C GLN A 205 18.83 9.19 -2.55
N ILE A 206 19.52 8.48 -3.45
CA ILE A 206 20.86 8.90 -3.92
C ILE A 206 20.78 10.28 -4.58
N ILE A 207 19.81 10.50 -5.45
CA ILE A 207 19.58 11.81 -6.09
C ILE A 207 19.32 12.87 -5.02
N ALA A 208 18.43 12.59 -4.05
CA ALA A 208 18.12 13.50 -2.94
C ALA A 208 19.37 13.89 -2.15
N THR A 209 20.18 12.90 -1.77
CA THR A 209 21.43 13.12 -1.03
C THR A 209 22.44 13.94 -1.84
N ILE A 210 22.62 13.64 -3.13
CA ILE A 210 23.53 14.41 -4.00
C ILE A 210 23.06 15.87 -4.08
N VAL A 211 21.78 16.10 -4.35
CA VAL A 211 21.20 17.46 -4.42
C VAL A 211 21.36 18.18 -3.08
N GLN A 212 21.12 17.50 -1.96
CA GLN A 212 21.29 18.06 -0.62
C GLN A 212 22.75 18.51 -0.40
N VAL A 213 23.73 17.65 -0.69
CA VAL A 213 25.15 17.95 -0.50
C VAL A 213 25.56 19.14 -1.37
N VAL A 214 25.23 19.12 -2.66
CA VAL A 214 25.59 20.21 -3.60
C VAL A 214 24.96 21.54 -3.17
N LEU A 215 23.66 21.55 -2.87
CA LEU A 215 22.99 22.79 -2.44
C LEU A 215 23.50 23.30 -1.10
N SER A 216 23.84 22.41 -0.16
CA SER A 216 24.35 22.79 1.15
C SER A 216 25.70 23.49 1.06
N ALA A 217 26.54 23.09 0.10
CA ALA A 217 27.82 23.73 -0.18
C ALA A 217 27.68 25.11 -0.82
N VAL A 218 26.62 25.34 -1.61
CA VAL A 218 26.40 26.60 -2.33
C VAL A 218 25.63 27.62 -1.48
N LEU A 219 24.60 27.18 -0.76
CA LEU A 219 23.64 28.05 -0.06
C LEU A 219 23.80 28.04 1.47
N GLY A 220 24.65 27.17 2.02
CA GLY A 220 24.76 26.93 3.46
C GLY A 220 23.58 26.11 4.00
N ALA A 221 23.86 25.06 4.76
CA ALA A 221 22.85 24.10 5.25
C ALA A 221 21.82 24.70 6.23
N GLU A 222 22.13 25.85 6.83
CA GLU A 222 21.25 26.50 7.81
C GLU A 222 20.39 27.62 7.21
N SER A 223 20.54 27.92 5.91
CA SER A 223 19.76 29.00 5.30
C SER A 223 18.32 28.56 5.01
N GLY A 224 17.35 29.45 5.24
CA GLY A 224 15.94 29.17 4.89
C GLY A 224 15.75 28.98 3.37
N ILE A 225 16.56 29.66 2.56
CA ILE A 225 16.56 29.56 1.09
C ILE A 225 17.02 28.17 0.64
N PHE A 226 18.01 27.57 1.31
CA PHE A 226 18.45 26.20 1.04
C PHE A 226 17.28 25.22 1.10
N TYR A 227 16.49 25.24 2.19
CA TYR A 227 15.35 24.33 2.34
C TYR A 227 14.31 24.53 1.25
N LEU A 228 13.96 25.77 0.94
CA LEU A 228 12.98 26.08 -0.12
C LEU A 228 13.43 25.51 -1.47
N VAL A 229 14.67 25.79 -1.88
CA VAL A 229 15.21 25.32 -3.16
C VAL A 229 15.35 23.80 -3.19
N TYR A 230 15.82 23.20 -2.10
CA TYR A 230 15.94 21.74 -1.97
C TYR A 230 14.57 21.05 -2.14
N TYR A 231 13.54 21.51 -1.43
CA TYR A 231 12.21 20.91 -1.51
C TYR A 231 11.59 21.09 -2.90
N LEU A 232 11.75 22.25 -3.54
CA LEU A 232 11.27 22.46 -4.91
C LEU A 232 11.95 21.54 -5.92
N LEU A 233 13.26 21.30 -5.78
CA LEU A 233 14.01 20.45 -6.68
C LEU A 233 13.74 18.96 -6.48
N ILE A 234 13.53 18.51 -5.23
CA ILE A 234 13.30 17.09 -4.95
C ILE A 234 11.86 16.65 -5.20
N LEU A 235 10.90 17.58 -5.15
CA LEU A 235 9.47 17.29 -5.29
C LEU A 235 9.14 16.54 -6.59
N PRO A 236 9.60 16.94 -7.78
CA PRO A 236 9.34 16.20 -9.02
C PRO A 236 9.88 14.76 -8.99
N PHE A 237 11.06 14.52 -8.40
CA PHE A 237 11.63 13.17 -8.27
C PHE A 237 10.81 12.32 -7.29
N SER A 238 10.41 12.90 -6.15
CA SER A 238 9.56 12.23 -5.17
C SER A 238 8.20 11.87 -5.76
N PHE A 239 7.54 12.80 -6.45
CA PHE A 239 6.22 12.58 -7.05
C PHE A 239 6.30 11.63 -8.25
N GLY A 240 7.30 11.78 -9.11
CA GLY A 240 7.53 10.90 -10.25
C GLY A 240 7.81 9.45 -9.81
N SER A 241 8.65 9.27 -8.80
CA SER A 241 8.94 7.93 -8.26
C SER A 241 7.74 7.29 -7.56
N GLY A 242 6.99 8.06 -6.78
CA GLY A 242 5.75 7.60 -6.17
C GLY A 242 4.71 7.20 -7.21
N ALA A 243 4.56 8.00 -8.28
CA ALA A 243 3.66 7.70 -9.39
C ALA A 243 4.07 6.45 -10.18
N LEU A 244 5.37 6.15 -10.23
CA LEU A 244 5.91 4.94 -10.85
C LEU A 244 5.64 3.69 -10.01
N VAL A 245 5.70 3.80 -8.68
CA VAL A 245 5.60 2.67 -7.76
C VAL A 245 4.14 2.36 -7.37
N THR A 246 3.30 3.37 -7.21
CA THR A 246 1.91 3.20 -6.74
C THR A 246 1.07 2.22 -7.58
N PRO A 247 1.07 2.29 -8.93
CA PRO A 247 0.31 1.34 -9.74
C PRO A 247 0.63 -0.13 -9.49
N PHE A 248 1.90 -0.45 -9.25
CA PHE A 248 2.33 -1.80 -8.91
C PHE A 248 1.69 -2.28 -7.60
N TRP A 249 1.69 -1.43 -6.56
CA TRP A 249 1.05 -1.75 -5.29
C TRP A 249 -0.46 -1.93 -5.43
N GLN A 250 -1.13 -1.09 -6.22
CA GLN A 250 -2.57 -1.18 -6.44
C GLN A 250 -2.94 -2.45 -7.22
N ALA A 251 -2.17 -2.83 -8.24
CA ALA A 251 -2.36 -4.10 -8.94
C ALA A 251 -2.15 -5.32 -8.01
N MET A 252 -1.15 -5.26 -7.13
CA MET A 252 -0.89 -6.31 -6.16
C MET A 252 -2.03 -6.45 -5.14
N LYS A 253 -2.55 -5.34 -4.61
CA LYS A 253 -3.75 -5.34 -3.74
C LYS A 253 -4.95 -5.97 -4.45
N ALA A 254 -5.17 -5.64 -5.72
CA ALA A 254 -6.26 -6.19 -6.53
C ALA A 254 -6.16 -7.71 -6.69
N ILE A 255 -4.97 -8.24 -7.01
CA ILE A 255 -4.75 -9.69 -7.14
C ILE A 255 -4.93 -10.39 -5.79
N ILE A 256 -4.42 -9.82 -4.70
CA ILE A 256 -4.62 -10.37 -3.35
C ILE A 256 -6.12 -10.42 -3.03
N TYR A 257 -6.85 -9.33 -3.27
CA TYR A 257 -8.29 -9.27 -3.02
C TYR A 257 -9.06 -10.31 -3.84
N TYR A 258 -8.73 -10.47 -5.13
CA TYR A 258 -9.30 -11.51 -5.99
C TYR A 258 -9.03 -12.92 -5.46
N ASP A 259 -7.78 -13.25 -5.11
CA ASP A 259 -7.40 -14.56 -4.57
C ASP A 259 -8.14 -14.86 -3.26
N LEU A 260 -8.22 -13.89 -2.34
CA LEU A 260 -8.91 -14.08 -1.06
C LEU A 260 -10.41 -14.33 -1.24
N ARG A 261 -11.09 -13.58 -2.11
CA ARG A 261 -12.51 -13.80 -2.41
C ARG A 261 -12.74 -15.10 -3.17
N SER A 262 -11.87 -15.46 -4.11
CA SER A 262 -11.98 -16.75 -4.80
C SER A 262 -11.88 -17.92 -3.83
N ARG A 263 -11.02 -17.83 -2.80
CA ARG A 263 -10.86 -18.89 -1.79
C ARG A 263 -12.00 -18.96 -0.79
N LYS A 264 -12.50 -17.81 -0.33
CA LYS A 264 -13.49 -17.75 0.75
C LYS A 264 -14.93 -17.79 0.27
N GLU A 265 -15.18 -17.26 -0.91
CA GLU A 265 -16.53 -17.00 -1.42
C GLU A 265 -16.80 -17.74 -2.72
N GLY A 266 -15.81 -18.49 -3.25
CA GLY A 266 -15.95 -19.19 -4.51
C GLY A 266 -16.15 -18.26 -5.70
N LEU A 267 -15.70 -17.00 -5.62
CA LEU A 267 -15.88 -15.99 -6.67
C LEU A 267 -15.39 -16.45 -8.05
N GLY A 268 -14.31 -17.23 -8.12
CA GLY A 268 -13.84 -17.82 -9.37
C GLY A 268 -14.85 -18.80 -10.02
N LEU A 269 -15.65 -19.51 -9.21
CA LEU A 269 -16.72 -20.38 -9.71
C LEU A 269 -17.88 -19.54 -10.26
N GLN A 270 -18.31 -18.52 -9.53
CA GLN A 270 -19.39 -17.62 -9.94
C GLN A 270 -19.08 -16.94 -11.28
N MET A 271 -17.83 -16.49 -11.48
CA MET A 271 -17.40 -15.89 -12.74
C MET A 271 -17.35 -16.88 -13.90
N ARG A 272 -16.94 -18.12 -13.65
CA ARG A 272 -16.93 -19.18 -14.67
C ARG A 272 -18.34 -19.54 -15.13
N ASP A 273 -19.28 -19.60 -14.19
CA ASP A 273 -20.67 -19.94 -14.48
C ASP A 273 -21.39 -18.78 -15.19
N ALA A 274 -21.06 -17.53 -14.85
CA ALA A 274 -21.55 -16.35 -15.57
C ALA A 274 -21.10 -16.30 -17.03
N LYS A 275 -19.88 -16.76 -17.36
CA LYS A 275 -19.37 -16.83 -18.74
C LYS A 275 -19.97 -17.96 -19.58
N ARG A 276 -20.63 -18.94 -18.94
CA ARG A 276 -21.27 -20.09 -19.61
C ARG A 276 -22.74 -19.84 -19.95
N LYS A 277 -23.33 -18.76 -19.42
CA LYS A 277 -24.67 -18.27 -19.75
C LYS A 277 -24.58 -17.21 -20.84
#